data_AF-A0A1Y3RQI3-F1
#
_entry.id   AF-A0A1Y3RQI3-F1
#
_cell.length_a   1.000
_cell.length_b   1.000
_cell.length_c   1.000
_cell.angle_alpha   90.00
_cell.angle_beta   90.00
_cell.angle_gamma   90.00
#
_symmetry.space_group_name_H-M   'P 1'
#
loop_
_entity.id
_entity.type
_entity.pdbx_description
1 polymer ?
#
loop_
_entity_poly.entity_id
_entity_poly.type
_entity_poly.pdbx_seq_one_letter_code
_entity_poly.pdbx_strand_id
1 'polypeptide(L)'
;MYDRKSDYALNKQDRDAIVCGSVTGVHIRLTRSDFASEEEFQKWKAWSDRDYHTTEKAGRAYHDNRLPLEDWAVPSAPSVEELLLDATNTTEQDEVRDALVLRIRTSLTEKQFRRLSLYYLEGRSEHEIAKMEGVGQRRISTSLTRGRKNLAKIFEKSGWNRG
;
A
#
# COMPACT_ATOMS: atom_id res chain seq x y z
N MET A 1 28.68 6.81 -4.72
CA MET A 1 29.57 5.80 -4.13
C MET A 1 30.80 6.50 -3.57
N TYR A 2 31.20 6.26 -2.30
CA TYR A 2 32.35 6.94 -1.68
C TYR A 2 33.67 6.30 -2.11
N ASP A 3 34.45 7.00 -2.94
CA ASP A 3 35.80 6.56 -3.29
C ASP A 3 36.78 6.89 -2.15
N ARG A 4 37.42 5.86 -1.61
CA ARG A 4 38.42 5.98 -0.53
C ARG A 4 39.80 6.37 -1.05
N LYS A 5 40.00 6.37 -2.37
CA LYS A 5 41.25 6.73 -3.05
C LYS A 5 41.20 8.11 -3.69
N SER A 6 40.09 8.85 -3.58
CA SER A 6 40.00 10.19 -4.14
C SER A 6 40.93 11.16 -3.41
N ASP A 7 41.37 12.21 -4.11
CA ASP A 7 42.25 13.23 -3.55
C ASP A 7 41.61 13.89 -2.32
N TYR A 8 40.29 14.06 -2.30
CA TYR A 8 39.55 14.50 -1.12
C TYR A 8 39.68 13.53 0.07
N ALA A 9 39.52 12.21 -0.17
CA ALA A 9 39.62 11.21 0.89
C ALA A 9 41.04 11.15 1.47
N LEU A 10 42.05 11.22 0.60
CA LEU A 10 43.46 11.21 1.00
C LEU A 10 43.86 12.49 1.74
N ASN A 11 43.43 13.66 1.25
CA ASN A 11 43.68 14.93 1.93
C ASN A 11 42.98 14.99 3.29
N LYS A 12 41.76 14.46 3.40
CA LYS A 12 41.03 14.43 4.67
C LYS A 12 41.62 13.47 5.69
N GLN A 13 42.24 12.37 5.23
CA GLN A 13 42.88 11.38 6.10
C GLN A 13 44.19 11.91 6.69
N ASP A 14 45.00 12.61 5.88
CA ASP A 14 46.26 13.22 6.33
C ASP A 14 46.00 14.62 6.91
N ARG A 15 45.85 14.70 8.24
CA ARG A 15 45.60 15.97 8.96
C ARG A 15 46.82 16.89 9.04
N ASP A 16 48.02 16.32 8.93
CA ASP A 16 49.30 17.02 9.08
C ASP A 16 49.97 17.38 7.73
N ALA A 17 49.29 17.09 6.62
CA ALA A 17 49.76 17.44 5.28
C ALA A 17 48.61 17.85 4.35
N ILE A 18 48.93 18.61 3.32
CA ILE A 18 48.06 18.83 2.16
C ILE A 18 48.49 17.84 1.09
N VAL A 19 47.58 16.98 0.67
CA VAL A 19 47.82 15.93 -0.33
C VAL A 19 47.34 16.44 -1.68
N CYS A 20 48.29 16.73 -2.57
CA CYS A 20 48.02 17.20 -3.93
C CYS A 20 48.19 16.05 -4.93
N GLY A 21 47.14 15.76 -5.70
CA GLY A 21 47.23 14.85 -6.84
C GLY A 21 48.11 15.42 -7.95
N SER A 22 49.01 14.60 -8.51
CA SER A 22 49.76 14.93 -9.73
C SER A 22 49.18 14.19 -10.92
N VAL A 23 49.33 14.76 -12.12
CA VAL A 23 48.99 14.11 -13.41
C VAL A 23 49.83 12.83 -13.64
N THR A 24 50.99 12.72 -12.98
CA THR A 24 51.85 11.53 -13.00
C THR A 24 51.39 10.42 -12.04
N GLY A 25 50.32 10.62 -11.27
CA GLY A 25 49.80 9.65 -10.30
C GLY A 25 50.57 9.56 -8.98
N VAL A 26 51.62 10.39 -8.79
CA VAL A 26 52.35 10.50 -7.53
C VAL A 26 51.78 11.67 -6.72
N HIS A 27 51.19 11.38 -5.56
CA HIS A 27 50.69 12.42 -4.65
C HIS A 27 51.83 13.19 -3.99
N ILE A 28 51.81 14.51 -4.12
CA ILE A 28 52.73 15.41 -3.44
C ILE A 28 52.13 15.74 -2.07
N ARG A 29 52.94 15.62 -1.01
CA ARG A 29 52.54 15.91 0.37
C ARG A 29 53.26 17.15 0.86
N LEU A 30 52.51 18.23 1.06
CA LEU A 30 53.02 19.46 1.65
C LEU A 30 52.77 19.41 3.15
N THR A 31 53.83 19.35 3.92
CA THR A 31 53.81 19.25 5.39
C THR A 31 53.95 20.63 6.03
N ARG A 32 53.70 20.74 7.34
CA ARG A 32 53.82 22.01 8.08
C ARG A 32 55.18 22.71 7.90
N SER A 33 56.27 21.97 7.70
CA SER A 33 57.61 22.53 7.49
C SER A 33 57.81 23.23 6.14
N ASP A 34 56.89 23.01 5.19
CA ASP A 34 56.93 23.61 3.87
C ASP A 34 56.27 25.00 3.82
N PHE A 35 55.70 25.46 4.94
CA PHE A 35 55.00 26.74 5.07
C PHE A 35 55.73 27.68 6.02
N ALA A 36 55.58 28.99 5.82
CA ALA A 36 56.24 30.00 6.64
C ALA A 36 55.62 30.12 8.05
N SER A 37 54.37 29.66 8.22
CA SER A 37 53.65 29.67 9.50
C SER A 37 52.56 28.60 9.57
N GLU A 38 52.16 28.22 10.80
CA GLU A 38 51.04 27.29 11.02
C GLU A 38 49.71 27.89 10.54
N GLU A 39 49.52 29.20 10.68
CA GLU A 39 48.30 29.89 10.22
C GLU A 39 48.15 29.82 8.70
N GLU A 40 49.26 29.95 7.97
CA GLU A 40 49.29 29.80 6.53
C GLU A 40 48.97 28.36 6.11
N PHE A 41 49.54 27.36 6.79
CA PHE A 41 49.21 25.96 6.57
C PHE A 41 47.71 25.71 6.79
N GLN A 42 47.13 26.19 7.89
CA GLN A 42 45.71 26.01 8.19
C GLN A 42 44.80 26.67 7.15
N LYS A 43 45.19 27.85 6.64
CA LYS A 43 44.46 28.55 5.57
C LYS A 43 44.46 27.73 4.28
N TRP A 44 45.62 27.25 3.85
CA TRP A 44 45.75 26.42 2.65
C TRP A 44 45.08 25.06 2.82
N LYS A 45 45.13 24.49 4.02
CA LYS A 45 44.46 23.23 4.35
C LYS A 45 42.95 23.36 4.20
N ALA A 46 42.35 24.37 4.83
CA ALA A 46 40.92 24.64 4.74
C ALA A 46 40.47 24.93 3.31
N TRP A 47 41.29 25.64 2.52
CA TRP A 47 41.02 25.87 1.11
C TRP A 47 41.06 24.57 0.29
N SER A 48 42.10 23.74 0.45
CA SER A 48 42.25 22.46 -0.25
C SER A 48 41.11 21.48 0.07
N ASP A 49 40.70 21.38 1.33
CA ASP A 49 39.60 20.50 1.75
C ASP A 49 38.28 20.92 1.12
N ARG A 50 38.04 22.23 1.02
CA ARG A 50 36.84 22.77 0.38
C ARG A 50 36.86 22.53 -1.12
N ASP A 51 37.99 22.79 -1.77
CA ASP A 51 38.16 22.63 -3.21
C ASP A 51 37.94 21.17 -3.63
N TYR A 52 38.65 20.22 -3.02
CA TYR A 52 38.52 18.80 -3.31
C TYR A 52 37.13 18.24 -3.01
N HIS A 53 36.47 18.74 -1.96
CA HIS A 53 35.09 18.37 -1.69
C HIS A 53 34.13 18.85 -2.79
N THR A 54 34.34 20.06 -3.32
CA THR A 54 33.51 20.59 -4.40
C THR A 54 33.70 19.85 -5.72
N THR A 55 34.93 19.47 -6.07
CA THR A 55 35.23 18.67 -7.28
C THR A 55 34.62 17.27 -7.19
N GLU A 56 34.78 16.59 -6.05
CA GLU A 56 34.14 15.28 -5.80
C GLU A 56 32.61 15.36 -5.90
N LYS A 57 32.01 16.40 -5.33
CA LYS A 57 30.54 16.58 -5.37
C LYS A 57 30.05 16.86 -6.79
N ALA A 58 30.79 17.66 -7.58
CA ALA A 58 30.44 17.93 -8.97
C ALA A 58 30.46 16.67 -9.84
N GLY A 59 31.43 15.77 -9.63
CA GLY A 59 31.50 14.47 -10.32
C GLY A 59 30.38 13.49 -9.93
N ARG A 60 29.78 13.64 -8.74
CA ARG A 60 28.70 12.78 -8.24
C ARG A 60 27.29 13.23 -8.60
N ALA A 61 27.11 14.47 -9.05
CA ALA A 61 25.79 15.04 -9.35
C ALA A 61 24.96 14.20 -10.34
N TYR A 62 25.62 13.50 -11.27
CA TYR A 62 24.94 12.60 -12.22
C TYR A 62 24.35 11.35 -11.53
N HIS A 63 25.00 10.83 -10.49
CA HIS A 63 24.58 9.63 -9.79
C HIS A 63 23.67 9.91 -8.59
N ASP A 64 23.85 11.07 -7.94
CA ASP A 64 23.07 11.46 -6.75
C ASP A 64 21.60 11.76 -7.08
N ASN A 65 21.28 12.10 -8.34
CA ASN A 65 19.91 12.39 -8.80
C ASN A 65 19.18 11.18 -9.42
N ARG A 66 19.73 9.97 -9.35
CA ARG A 66 19.06 8.78 -9.88
C ARG A 66 18.02 8.29 -8.88
N LEU A 67 16.75 8.36 -9.26
CA LEU A 67 15.67 7.72 -8.52
C LEU A 67 15.76 6.19 -8.66
N PRO A 68 15.42 5.42 -7.60
CA PRO A 68 15.32 3.97 -7.67
C PRO A 68 14.36 3.53 -8.79
N LEU A 69 14.63 2.36 -9.37
CA LEU A 69 13.79 1.76 -10.42
C LEU A 69 12.39 1.38 -9.89
N GLU A 70 12.20 1.38 -8.58
CA GLU A 70 10.91 1.13 -7.96
C GLU A 70 9.96 2.33 -8.09
N ASP A 71 10.48 3.55 -8.21
CA ASP A 71 9.65 4.78 -8.27
C ASP A 71 9.08 5.08 -9.66
N TRP A 72 9.57 4.44 -10.73
CA TRP A 72 8.98 4.57 -12.09
C TRP A 72 7.94 3.48 -12.40
N ALA A 73 7.78 2.49 -11.52
CA ALA A 73 6.81 1.41 -11.72
C ALA A 73 5.39 1.98 -11.54
N VAL A 74 4.85 2.57 -12.60
CA VAL A 74 3.43 2.91 -12.72
C VAL A 74 2.66 1.61 -12.48
N PRO A 75 1.74 1.53 -11.51
CA PRO A 75 0.87 0.38 -11.36
C PRO A 75 0.21 0.13 -12.72
N SER A 76 0.38 -1.08 -13.26
CA SER A 76 -0.20 -1.43 -14.56
C SER A 76 -1.68 -1.08 -14.54
N ALA A 77 -2.09 -0.10 -15.34
CA ALA A 77 -3.50 0.23 -15.46
C ALA A 77 -4.22 -1.00 -16.03
N PRO A 78 -5.41 -1.34 -15.51
CA PRO A 78 -6.16 -2.48 -16.03
C PRO A 78 -6.47 -2.24 -17.51
N SER A 79 -6.36 -3.31 -18.29
CA SER A 79 -6.66 -3.26 -19.72
C SER A 79 -8.15 -2.96 -19.94
N VAL A 80 -8.50 -2.43 -21.10
CA VAL A 80 -9.91 -2.21 -21.48
C VAL A 80 -10.69 -3.53 -21.45
N GLU A 81 -10.06 -4.64 -21.83
CA GLU A 81 -10.69 -5.96 -21.77
C GLU A 81 -10.96 -6.43 -20.34
N GLU A 82 -10.08 -6.11 -19.39
CA GLU A 82 -10.21 -6.43 -17.97
C GLU A 82 -11.37 -5.64 -17.34
N LEU A 83 -11.47 -4.35 -17.68
CA LEU A 83 -12.60 -3.51 -17.27
C LEU A 83 -13.94 -3.99 -17.84
N LEU A 84 -13.97 -4.45 -19.09
CA LEU A 84 -15.20 -5.02 -19.67
C LEU A 84 -15.59 -6.34 -19.00
N LEU A 85 -14.63 -7.23 -18.74
CA LEU A 85 -14.87 -8.50 -18.06
C LEU A 85 -15.42 -8.28 -16.66
N ASP A 86 -14.83 -7.36 -15.89
CA ASP A 86 -15.32 -6.99 -14.57
C ASP A 86 -16.74 -6.42 -14.63
N ALA A 87 -17.03 -5.54 -15.58
CA ALA A 87 -18.38 -5.02 -15.78
C ALA A 87 -19.38 -6.16 -16.08
N THR A 88 -19.04 -7.09 -16.98
CA THR A 88 -19.90 -8.23 -17.27
C THR A 88 -20.11 -9.15 -16.05
N ASN A 89 -19.03 -9.43 -15.30
CA ASN A 89 -19.11 -10.22 -14.07
C ASN A 89 -20.03 -9.56 -13.04
N THR A 90 -19.98 -8.23 -12.89
CA THR A 90 -20.89 -7.53 -11.98
C THR A 90 -22.35 -7.62 -12.43
N THR A 91 -22.63 -7.49 -13.73
CA THR A 91 -24.01 -7.62 -14.25
C THR A 91 -24.56 -9.02 -14.08
N GLU A 92 -23.76 -10.06 -14.37
CA GLU A 92 -24.18 -11.46 -14.19
C GLU A 92 -24.44 -11.77 -12.71
N GLN A 93 -23.60 -11.25 -11.80
CA GLN A 93 -23.81 -11.40 -10.36
C GLN A 93 -25.09 -10.68 -9.89
N ASP A 94 -25.39 -9.49 -10.41
CA ASP A 94 -26.62 -8.76 -10.10
C ASP A 94 -27.85 -9.52 -10.59
N GLU A 95 -27.83 -10.09 -11.80
CA GLU A 95 -28.93 -10.91 -12.32
C GLU A 95 -29.17 -12.17 -11.48
N VAL A 96 -28.09 -12.86 -11.08
CA VAL A 96 -28.18 -14.04 -10.19
C VAL A 96 -28.73 -13.65 -8.82
N ARG A 97 -28.29 -12.51 -8.27
CA ARG A 97 -28.79 -11.98 -6.99
C ARG A 97 -30.27 -11.66 -7.07
N ASP A 98 -30.70 -10.96 -8.12
CA ASP A 98 -32.08 -10.51 -8.28
C ASP A 98 -33.01 -11.71 -8.51
N ALA A 99 -32.57 -12.71 -9.28
CA ALA A 99 -33.29 -13.97 -9.43
C ALA A 99 -33.43 -14.72 -8.10
N LEU A 100 -32.40 -14.74 -7.25
CA LEU A 100 -32.45 -15.35 -5.93
C LEU A 100 -33.42 -14.61 -5.00
N VAL A 101 -33.39 -13.27 -4.99
CA VAL A 101 -34.32 -12.44 -4.21
C VAL A 101 -35.77 -12.69 -4.64
N LEU A 102 -36.03 -12.79 -5.94
CA LEU A 102 -37.37 -13.10 -6.47
C LEU A 102 -37.84 -14.49 -6.04
N ARG A 103 -36.97 -15.50 -6.10
CA ARG A 103 -37.27 -16.86 -5.60
C ARG A 103 -37.56 -16.89 -4.11
N ILE A 104 -36.80 -16.13 -3.31
CA ILE A 104 -37.05 -16.00 -1.87
C ILE A 104 -38.43 -15.37 -1.63
N ARG A 105 -38.73 -14.24 -2.28
CA ARG A 105 -40.00 -13.53 -2.11
C ARG A 105 -41.22 -14.37 -2.50
N THR A 106 -41.13 -15.16 -3.57
CA THR A 106 -42.24 -16.02 -4.03
C THR A 106 -42.48 -17.23 -3.14
N SER A 107 -41.47 -17.70 -2.40
CA SER A 107 -41.59 -18.86 -1.50
C SER A 107 -42.13 -18.55 -0.11
N LEU A 108 -42.15 -17.27 0.27
CA LEU A 108 -42.53 -16.78 1.58
C LEU A 108 -43.80 -15.96 1.47
N THR A 109 -44.68 -16.09 2.47
CA THR A 109 -45.75 -15.10 2.62
C THR A 109 -45.15 -13.74 3.00
N GLU A 110 -45.82 -12.66 2.63
CA GLU A 110 -45.38 -11.29 2.94
C GLU A 110 -45.08 -11.08 4.44
N LYS A 111 -45.92 -11.67 5.31
CA LYS A 111 -45.72 -11.65 6.77
C LYS A 111 -44.45 -12.41 7.20
N GLN A 112 -44.17 -13.57 6.59
CA GLN A 112 -42.94 -14.31 6.90
C GLN A 112 -41.70 -13.56 6.45
N PHE A 113 -41.73 -13.00 5.23
CA PHE A 113 -40.63 -12.20 4.70
C PHE A 113 -40.35 -11.00 5.61
N ARG A 114 -41.38 -10.20 5.92
CA ARG A 114 -41.25 -9.04 6.82
C ARG A 114 -40.66 -9.41 8.18
N ARG A 115 -41.17 -10.46 8.83
CA ARG A 115 -40.66 -10.90 10.14
C ARG A 115 -39.21 -11.39 10.07
N LEU A 116 -38.84 -12.10 9.01
CA LEU A 116 -37.45 -12.53 8.78
C LEU A 116 -36.53 -11.33 8.53
N SER A 117 -36.96 -10.34 7.76
CA SER A 117 -36.21 -9.10 7.53
C SER A 117 -35.98 -8.34 8.84
N LEU A 118 -37.03 -8.15 9.65
CA LEU A 118 -36.91 -7.49 10.96
C LEU A 118 -35.93 -8.24 11.89
N TYR A 119 -35.97 -9.57 11.89
CA TYR A 119 -35.13 -10.37 12.77
C TYR A 119 -33.67 -10.44 12.31
N TYR A 120 -33.41 -10.73 11.03
CA TYR A 120 -32.06 -10.99 10.52
C TYR A 120 -31.36 -9.75 9.93
N LEU A 121 -32.09 -8.83 9.31
CA LEU A 121 -31.51 -7.63 8.69
C LEU A 121 -31.48 -6.45 9.66
N GLU A 122 -32.55 -6.26 10.43
CA GLU A 122 -32.65 -5.15 11.39
C GLU A 122 -32.28 -5.53 12.83
N GLY A 123 -32.01 -6.81 13.10
CA GLY A 123 -31.57 -7.29 14.42
C GLY A 123 -32.62 -7.19 15.53
N ARG A 124 -33.92 -7.08 15.19
CA ARG A 124 -35.02 -7.00 16.16
C ARG A 124 -35.25 -8.34 16.85
N SER A 125 -35.52 -8.31 18.16
CA SER A 125 -35.93 -9.49 18.91
C SER A 125 -37.36 -9.94 18.57
N GLU A 126 -37.68 -11.21 18.81
CA GLU A 126 -39.04 -11.73 18.59
C GLU A 126 -40.10 -10.98 19.44
N HIS A 127 -39.71 -10.49 20.62
CA HIS A 127 -40.58 -9.73 21.51
C HIS A 127 -40.88 -8.33 20.96
N GLU A 128 -39.88 -7.64 20.42
CA GLU A 128 -40.07 -6.34 19.76
C GLU A 128 -40.95 -6.46 18.52
N ILE A 129 -40.73 -7.50 17.70
CA ILE A 129 -41.56 -7.78 16.52
C ILE A 129 -43.01 -8.09 16.95
N ALA A 130 -43.18 -8.90 17.99
CA ALA A 130 -44.47 -9.21 18.58
C ALA A 130 -45.21 -7.94 19.04
N LYS A 131 -44.51 -7.03 19.71
CA LYS A 131 -45.04 -5.73 20.16
C LYS A 131 -45.43 -4.84 18.98
N MET A 132 -44.60 -4.76 17.93
CA MET A 132 -44.88 -3.99 16.72
C MET A 132 -46.13 -4.48 15.98
N GLU A 133 -46.35 -5.80 15.94
CA GLU A 133 -47.50 -6.39 15.25
C GLU A 133 -48.72 -6.64 16.15
N GLY A 134 -48.62 -6.34 17.44
CA GLY A 134 -49.70 -6.58 18.42
C GLY A 134 -50.06 -8.07 18.58
N VAL A 135 -49.09 -8.98 18.37
CA VAL A 135 -49.29 -10.43 18.46
C VAL A 135 -48.43 -11.05 19.56
N GLY A 136 -48.79 -12.23 20.05
CA GLY A 136 -47.94 -12.94 21.01
C GLY A 136 -46.63 -13.45 20.38
N GLN A 137 -45.53 -13.42 21.15
CA GLN A 137 -44.19 -13.85 20.72
C GLN A 137 -44.15 -15.27 20.12
N ARG A 138 -44.95 -16.21 20.66
CA ARG A 138 -45.07 -17.57 20.11
C ARG A 138 -45.48 -17.61 18.63
N ARG A 139 -46.31 -16.65 18.20
CA ARG A 139 -46.72 -16.53 16.78
C ARG A 139 -45.56 -16.05 15.90
N ILE A 140 -44.71 -15.15 16.42
CA ILE A 140 -43.49 -14.70 15.73
C ILE A 140 -42.52 -15.87 15.60
N SER A 141 -42.21 -16.57 16.70
CA SER A 141 -41.27 -17.70 16.69
C SER A 141 -41.69 -18.81 15.72
N THR A 142 -42.98 -19.17 15.73
CA THR A 142 -43.53 -20.17 14.80
C THR A 142 -43.41 -19.71 13.35
N SER A 143 -43.65 -18.42 13.08
CA SER A 143 -43.53 -17.81 11.76
C SER A 143 -42.09 -17.81 11.26
N LEU A 144 -41.14 -17.41 12.10
CA LEU A 144 -39.70 -17.42 11.80
C LEU A 144 -39.21 -18.84 11.51
N THR A 145 -39.61 -19.80 12.33
CA THR A 145 -39.24 -21.22 12.14
C THR A 145 -39.76 -21.76 10.81
N ARG A 146 -41.02 -21.46 10.44
CA ARG A 146 -41.59 -21.87 9.15
C ARG A 146 -40.91 -21.17 7.97
N GLY A 147 -40.66 -19.86 8.09
CA GLY A 147 -39.96 -19.09 7.07
C GLY A 147 -38.55 -19.62 6.83
N ARG A 148 -37.81 -19.92 7.91
CA ARG A 148 -36.47 -20.53 7.83
C ARG A 148 -36.49 -21.89 7.13
N LYS A 149 -37.47 -22.74 7.39
CA LYS A 149 -37.63 -24.03 6.70
C LYS A 149 -37.89 -23.84 5.19
N ASN A 150 -38.67 -22.83 4.80
CA ASN A 150 -38.90 -22.53 3.39
C ASN A 150 -37.62 -22.03 2.71
N LEU A 151 -36.86 -21.15 3.37
CA LEU A 151 -35.57 -20.70 2.88
C LEU A 151 -34.57 -21.85 2.72
N ALA A 152 -34.46 -22.74 3.71
CA ALA A 152 -33.57 -23.90 3.64
C ALA A 152 -33.84 -24.76 2.40
N LYS A 153 -35.11 -25.01 2.07
CA LYS A 153 -35.50 -25.75 0.85
C LYS A 153 -35.07 -25.06 -0.44
N ILE A 154 -35.02 -23.71 -0.47
CA ILE A 154 -34.55 -22.97 -1.65
C ILE A 154 -33.05 -23.19 -1.82
N PHE A 155 -32.29 -23.04 -0.73
CA PHE A 155 -30.82 -23.18 -0.74
C PHE A 155 -30.37 -24.62 -1.03
N GLU A 156 -31.09 -25.62 -0.52
CA GLU A 156 -30.88 -27.02 -0.87
C GLU A 156 -31.10 -27.26 -2.37
N LYS A 157 -32.19 -26.72 -2.94
CA LYS A 157 -32.51 -26.87 -4.37
C LYS A 157 -31.58 -26.08 -5.29
N SER A 158 -31.02 -24.97 -4.83
CA SER A 158 -30.06 -24.17 -5.62
C SER A 158 -28.63 -24.72 -5.55
N GLY A 159 -28.39 -25.83 -4.86
CA GLY A 159 -27.07 -26.47 -4.79
C GLY A 159 -26.04 -25.69 -3.97
N TRP A 160 -26.47 -24.72 -3.16
CA TRP A 160 -25.59 -23.84 -2.37
C TRP A 160 -24.87 -24.59 -1.23
N ASN A 161 -25.35 -25.78 -0.84
CA ASN A 161 -24.76 -26.63 0.20
C ASN A 161 -23.65 -27.58 -0.31
N ARG A 162 -23.02 -27.31 -1.47
CA ARG A 162 -21.87 -28.09 -1.99
C ARG A 162 -20.56 -27.29 -1.94
N GLY A 163 -20.24 -26.74 -0.77
CA GLY A 163 -18.96 -26.11 -0.45
C GLY A 163 -18.40 -26.68 0.84
#